data_AF-A0A0G2FA68-F1
#
_entry.id   AF-A0A0G2FA68-F1
#
_cell.length_a   1.000
_cell.length_b   1.000
_cell.length_c   1.000
_cell.angle_alpha   90.00
_cell.angle_beta   90.00
_cell.angle_gamma   90.00
#
_symmetry.space_group_name_H-M   'P 1'
#
loop_
_entity.id
_entity.type
_entity.pdbx_description
1 polymer ?
#
loop_
_entity_poly.entity_id
_entity_poly.type
_entity_poly.pdbx_seq_one_letter_code
_entity_poly.pdbx_strand_id
1 'polypeptide(L)'
;MGCSSYDRKIRNGLHSRFPLEGSPEARRYDLNRLLSPLLRLPFELRLQIYQLVLGDRQIHIFFVPWQHKQRIKNGQTYMETIKGGFRYEVLEKRQDPWKVDRRDLRKLPSDSSDSPDAQITLLSGVCRQLYHETALLPQQMNTWSFETMHVMERYILKENRMPLMQRRAVQTLYCKDRLPKVLEKKFGGLKAIIWKDDLAFKLIAAL
;
A
#
# COMPACT_ATOMS: atom_id res chain seq x y z
N MET A 1 7.51 7.10 -8.69
CA MET A 1 8.45 7.74 -7.74
C MET A 1 9.24 6.66 -7.03
N GLY A 2 10.55 6.54 -7.32
CA GLY A 2 11.45 5.66 -6.58
C GLY A 2 11.82 6.32 -5.26
N CYS A 3 11.53 5.68 -4.13
CA CYS A 3 11.87 6.22 -2.82
C CYS A 3 13.39 6.07 -2.61
N SER A 4 14.09 7.19 -2.43
CA SER A 4 15.53 7.21 -2.21
C SER A 4 15.90 6.41 -0.96
N SER A 5 17.12 5.87 -0.91
CA SER A 5 17.68 5.23 0.31
C SER A 5 17.63 6.18 1.51
N TYR A 6 17.73 7.49 1.28
CA TYR A 6 17.61 8.54 2.29
C TYR A 6 16.20 8.65 2.87
N ASP A 7 15.17 8.65 2.02
CA ASP A 7 13.76 8.68 2.44
C ASP A 7 13.39 7.46 3.29
N ARG A 8 14.00 6.30 3.00
CA ARG A 8 13.80 5.07 3.76
C ARG A 8 14.36 5.15 5.18
N LYS A 9 15.51 5.80 5.39
CA LYS A 9 16.09 6.00 6.73
C LYS A 9 15.24 6.94 7.59
N ILE A 10 14.72 8.01 7.00
CA ILE A 10 13.85 8.97 7.68
C ILE A 10 12.54 8.29 8.12
N ARG A 11 11.88 7.53 7.23
CA ARG A 11 10.62 6.83 7.57
C ARG A 11 10.77 5.82 8.70
N ASN A 12 11.88 5.08 8.74
CA ASN A 12 12.11 4.06 9.76
C ASN A 12 12.33 4.66 11.16
N GLY A 13 12.94 5.85 11.27
CA GLY A 13 13.14 6.56 12.54
C GLY A 13 11.89 7.30 13.04
N LEU A 14 10.96 7.62 12.15
CA LEU A 14 9.72 8.33 12.49
C LEU A 14 8.71 7.46 13.22
N HIS A 15 8.79 6.13 13.21
CA HIS A 15 7.79 5.32 13.90
C HIS A 15 7.95 5.28 15.43
N SER A 16 9.12 5.66 15.96
CA SER A 16 9.51 5.30 17.33
C SER A 16 9.72 6.49 18.28
N ARG A 17 9.47 7.73 17.86
CA ARG A 17 9.71 8.91 18.71
C ARG A 17 8.57 9.91 18.64
N PHE A 18 7.85 10.04 19.75
CA PHE A 18 7.06 11.23 20.01
C PHE A 18 7.99 12.42 20.23
N PRO A 19 7.54 13.65 19.90
CA PRO A 19 8.33 14.84 20.18
C PRO A 19 8.55 14.98 21.70
N LEU A 20 9.76 15.37 22.09
CA LEU A 20 10.09 15.65 23.49
C LEU A 20 9.26 16.83 24.00
N GLU A 21 8.83 16.78 25.27
CA GLU A 21 8.10 17.89 25.89
C GLU A 21 8.94 19.18 25.83
N GLY A 22 8.29 20.30 25.49
CA GLY A 22 8.96 21.60 25.31
C GLY A 22 9.67 21.81 23.97
N SER A 23 9.82 20.77 23.14
CA SER A 23 10.37 20.89 21.78
C SER A 23 9.47 21.73 20.86
N PRO A 24 10.02 22.35 19.79
CA PRO A 24 9.21 23.04 18.79
C PRO A 24 8.23 22.08 18.09
N GLU A 25 8.56 20.79 17.97
CA GLU A 25 7.65 19.77 17.45
C GLU A 25 6.47 19.50 18.38
N ALA A 26 6.70 19.45 19.70
CA ALA A 26 5.61 19.28 20.67
C ALA A 26 4.63 20.46 20.60
N ARG A 27 5.13 21.70 20.51
CA ARG A 27 4.28 22.89 20.29
C ARG A 27 3.44 22.78 19.01
N ARG A 28 4.01 22.23 17.92
CA ARG A 28 3.26 21.99 16.68
C ARG A 28 2.19 20.93 16.85
N TYR A 29 2.42 19.89 17.66
CA TYR A 29 1.39 18.89 17.98
C TYR A 29 0.23 19.53 18.75
N ASP A 30 0.52 20.38 19.73
CA ASP A 30 -0.51 21.08 20.50
C ASP A 30 -1.32 22.02 19.61
N LEU A 31 -0.66 22.80 18.75
CA LEU A 31 -1.33 23.65 17.77
C LEU A 31 -2.20 22.84 16.80
N ASN A 32 -1.69 21.73 16.29
CA ASN A 32 -2.46 20.85 15.41
C ASN A 32 -3.69 20.27 16.13
N ARG A 33 -3.55 19.88 17.40
CA ARG A 33 -4.65 19.38 18.23
C ARG A 33 -5.70 20.46 18.48
N LEU A 34 -5.33 21.73 18.61
CA LEU A 34 -6.28 22.83 18.84
C LEU A 34 -6.98 23.28 17.56
N LEU A 35 -6.25 23.33 16.44
CA LEU A 35 -6.75 23.91 15.19
C LEU A 35 -7.44 22.89 14.28
N SER A 36 -6.96 21.64 14.26
CA SER A 36 -7.51 20.62 13.36
C SER A 36 -8.85 20.10 13.88
N PRO A 37 -9.93 20.14 13.08
CA PRO A 37 -11.19 19.48 13.43
C PRO A 37 -11.01 17.99 13.69
N LEU A 38 -10.14 17.32 12.93
CA LEU A 38 -9.89 15.89 13.07
C LEU A 38 -9.10 15.59 14.36
N LEU A 39 -8.02 16.32 14.64
CA LEU A 39 -7.14 16.03 15.79
C LEU A 39 -7.69 16.50 17.14
N ARG A 40 -8.74 17.34 17.14
CA ARG A 40 -9.53 17.67 18.34
C ARG A 40 -10.34 16.48 18.84
N LEU A 41 -10.71 15.57 17.96
CA LEU A 41 -11.53 14.42 18.32
C LEU A 41 -10.76 13.46 19.24
N PRO A 42 -11.45 12.80 20.17
CA PRO A 42 -10.92 11.66 20.90
C PRO A 42 -10.36 10.60 19.95
N PHE A 43 -9.35 9.86 20.41
CA PHE A 43 -8.67 8.87 19.58
C PHE A 43 -9.62 7.81 19.00
N GLU A 44 -10.64 7.43 19.75
CA GLU A 44 -11.63 6.42 19.37
C GLU A 44 -12.40 6.85 18.11
N LEU A 45 -12.86 8.10 18.06
CA LEU A 45 -13.56 8.65 16.90
C LEU A 45 -12.63 8.79 15.70
N ARG A 46 -11.37 9.18 15.93
CA ARG A 46 -10.37 9.26 14.86
C ARG A 46 -10.10 7.88 14.27
N LEU A 47 -10.00 6.84 15.12
CA LEU A 47 -9.81 5.47 14.67
C LEU A 47 -10.99 4.98 13.83
N GLN A 48 -12.23 5.30 14.20
CA GLN A 48 -13.41 4.98 13.39
C GLN A 48 -13.37 5.67 12.02
N ILE A 49 -13.00 6.95 11.98
CA ILE A 49 -12.80 7.69 10.71
C ILE A 49 -11.69 7.02 9.88
N TYR A 50 -10.57 6.66 10.50
CA TYR A 50 -9.47 5.98 9.81
C TYR A 50 -9.90 4.63 9.26
N GLN A 51 -10.71 3.85 9.97
CA GLN A 51 -11.24 2.58 9.47
C GLN A 51 -12.09 2.78 8.21
N LEU A 52 -12.95 3.80 8.19
CA LEU A 52 -13.80 4.11 7.04
C LEU A 52 -12.99 4.58 5.81
N VAL A 53 -11.95 5.38 6.03
CA VAL A 53 -11.15 5.97 4.93
C VAL A 53 -10.06 5.02 4.45
N LEU A 54 -9.40 4.30 5.36
CA LEU A 54 -8.18 3.54 5.10
C LEU A 54 -8.37 2.03 5.11
N GLY A 55 -9.50 1.52 5.58
CA GLY A 55 -9.71 0.10 5.85
C GLY A 55 -10.78 -0.55 4.98
N ASP A 56 -11.00 -1.84 5.24
CA ASP A 56 -12.02 -2.70 4.62
C ASP A 56 -11.95 -2.84 3.10
N ARG A 57 -10.77 -2.59 2.52
CA ARG A 57 -10.50 -2.78 1.10
C ARG A 57 -9.48 -3.89 0.86
N GLN A 58 -9.31 -4.26 -0.40
CA GLN A 58 -8.28 -5.18 -0.84
C GLN A 58 -7.26 -4.48 -1.73
N ILE A 59 -5.99 -4.52 -1.35
CA ILE A 59 -4.88 -3.89 -2.06
C ILE A 59 -4.19 -4.97 -2.89
N HIS A 60 -4.22 -4.80 -4.21
CA HIS A 60 -3.65 -5.76 -5.12
C HIS A 60 -2.45 -5.18 -5.87
N ILE A 61 -1.26 -5.74 -5.64
CA ILE A 61 0.00 -5.27 -6.24
C ILE A 61 0.34 -6.06 -7.50
N PHE A 62 0.74 -5.33 -8.55
CA PHE A 62 1.18 -5.89 -9.81
C PHE A 62 2.38 -5.14 -10.38
N PHE A 63 3.08 -5.74 -11.35
CA PHE A 63 4.25 -5.14 -11.97
C PHE A 63 4.02 -4.87 -13.46
N VAL A 64 4.20 -3.62 -13.87
CA VAL A 64 4.14 -3.22 -15.28
C VAL A 64 5.57 -3.14 -15.84
N PRO A 65 5.92 -3.91 -16.88
CA PRO A 65 7.23 -3.81 -17.51
C PRO A 65 7.39 -2.46 -18.25
N TRP A 66 8.64 -2.12 -18.56
CA TRP A 66 8.93 -0.96 -19.40
C TRP A 66 8.35 -1.17 -20.80
N GLN A 67 7.75 -0.12 -21.35
CA GLN A 67 7.21 -0.17 -22.70
C GLN A 67 7.89 0.89 -23.55
N HIS A 68 8.31 0.51 -24.74
CA HIS A 68 8.80 1.44 -25.76
C HIS A 68 7.75 1.51 -26.86
N LYS A 69 7.16 2.68 -27.08
CA LYS A 69 6.14 2.91 -28.10
C LYS A 69 6.68 3.87 -29.15
N GLN A 70 6.54 3.51 -30.41
CA GLN A 70 6.75 4.45 -31.50
C GLN A 70 5.56 5.41 -31.57
N ARG A 71 5.84 6.71 -31.56
CA ARG A 71 4.85 7.77 -31.69
C ARG A 71 5.24 8.68 -32.84
N ILE A 72 4.23 9.23 -33.52
CA ILE A 72 4.42 10.22 -34.56
C ILE A 72 3.93 11.55 -34.02
N LYS A 73 4.79 12.56 -34.00
CA LYS A 73 4.43 13.94 -33.68
C LYS A 73 5.01 14.83 -34.76
N ASN A 74 4.17 15.62 -35.41
CA ASN A 74 4.55 16.53 -36.49
C ASN A 74 5.30 15.82 -37.65
N GLY A 75 4.87 14.62 -38.03
CA GLY A 75 5.51 13.84 -39.09
C GLY A 75 6.86 13.19 -38.72
N GLN A 76 7.40 13.46 -37.53
CA GLN A 76 8.60 12.79 -37.02
C GLN A 76 8.24 11.63 -36.10
N THR A 77 8.87 10.47 -36.34
CA THR A 77 8.73 9.29 -35.49
C THR A 77 9.73 9.38 -34.34
N TYR A 78 9.25 9.26 -33.10
CA TYR A 78 10.10 9.19 -31.92
C TYR A 78 9.72 7.99 -31.04
N MET A 79 10.71 7.51 -30.28
CA MET A 79 10.54 6.43 -29.32
C MET A 79 10.15 7.00 -27.96
N GLU A 80 8.90 6.80 -27.57
CA GLU A 80 8.41 7.12 -26.24
C GLU A 80 8.68 5.94 -25.29
N THR A 81 9.46 6.18 -24.23
CA THR A 81 9.72 5.17 -23.19
C THR A 81 8.80 5.40 -22.01
N ILE A 82 7.80 4.52 -21.85
CA ILE A 82 6.90 4.50 -20.71
C ILE A 82 7.56 3.71 -19.59
N LYS A 83 7.86 4.40 -18.48
CA LYS A 83 8.51 3.78 -17.32
C LYS A 83 7.62 2.68 -16.72
N GLY A 84 8.19 1.49 -16.61
CA GLY A 84 7.59 0.39 -15.85
C GLY A 84 7.68 0.61 -14.34
N GLY A 85 7.09 -0.30 -13.58
CA GLY A 85 7.17 -0.32 -12.13
C GLY A 85 6.01 -1.06 -11.47
N PHE A 86 6.08 -1.16 -10.15
CA PHE A 86 4.96 -1.66 -9.36
C PHE A 86 3.82 -0.65 -9.33
N ARG A 87 2.62 -1.15 -9.56
CA ARG A 87 1.36 -0.45 -9.41
C ARG A 87 0.49 -1.22 -8.44
N TYR A 88 -0.57 -0.58 -7.97
CA TYR A 88 -1.56 -1.22 -7.13
C TYR A 88 -2.96 -0.86 -7.63
N GLU A 89 -3.91 -1.69 -7.26
CA GLU A 89 -5.33 -1.49 -7.48
C GLU A 89 -6.05 -1.70 -6.15
N VAL A 90 -7.09 -0.91 -5.91
CA VAL A 90 -7.95 -1.01 -4.75
C VAL A 90 -9.22 -1.72 -5.17
N LEU A 91 -9.42 -2.91 -4.61
CA LEU A 91 -10.53 -3.79 -4.88
C LEU A 91 -11.50 -3.76 -3.71
N GLU A 92 -12.75 -4.09 -4.00
CA GLU A 92 -13.75 -4.34 -2.98
C GLU A 92 -13.40 -5.61 -2.19
N LYS A 93 -13.97 -5.72 -0.99
CA LYS A 93 -13.78 -6.87 -0.12
C LYS A 93 -14.22 -8.16 -0.82
N ARG A 94 -13.36 -9.18 -0.83
CA ARG A 94 -13.60 -10.51 -1.45
C ARG A 94 -13.79 -10.48 -2.97
N GLN A 95 -13.48 -9.37 -3.63
CA GLN A 95 -13.40 -9.35 -5.08
C GLN A 95 -12.21 -10.21 -5.53
N ASP A 96 -12.42 -11.08 -6.53
CA ASP A 96 -11.34 -11.89 -7.08
C ASP A 96 -10.29 -11.01 -7.77
N PRO A 97 -9.05 -10.91 -7.24
CA PRO A 97 -8.01 -10.03 -7.79
C PRO A 97 -7.50 -10.44 -9.16
N TRP A 98 -7.79 -11.67 -9.58
CA TRP A 98 -7.34 -12.24 -10.84
C TRP A 98 -8.45 -12.35 -11.88
N LYS A 99 -9.63 -11.76 -11.65
CA LYS A 99 -10.79 -11.84 -12.57
C LYS A 99 -10.60 -11.02 -13.85
N VAL A 100 -9.91 -9.88 -13.78
CA VAL A 100 -9.71 -8.98 -14.92
C VAL A 100 -8.51 -9.43 -15.75
N ASP A 101 -8.68 -9.70 -17.05
CA ASP A 101 -7.55 -9.94 -17.96
C ASP A 101 -6.76 -8.63 -18.13
N ARG A 102 -5.56 -8.61 -17.54
CA ARG A 102 -4.78 -7.39 -17.38
C ARG A 102 -4.13 -6.91 -18.66
N ARG A 103 -4.27 -7.66 -19.75
CA ARG A 103 -3.97 -7.15 -21.10
C ARG A 103 -4.78 -5.90 -21.40
N ASP A 104 -5.95 -5.72 -20.79
CA ASP A 104 -6.78 -4.52 -20.93
C ASP A 104 -6.37 -3.38 -19.99
N LEU A 105 -5.92 -3.67 -18.77
CA LEU A 105 -5.36 -2.66 -17.84
C LEU A 105 -4.06 -2.02 -18.37
N ARG A 106 -3.30 -2.73 -19.23
CA ARG A 106 -2.10 -2.20 -19.90
C ARG A 106 -2.40 -1.14 -20.96
N LYS A 107 -3.66 -1.03 -21.39
CA LYS A 107 -4.12 -0.02 -22.36
C LYS A 107 -4.57 1.27 -21.68
N LEU A 108 -4.84 1.23 -20.38
CA LEU A 108 -5.24 2.42 -19.64
C LEU A 108 -4.05 3.41 -19.60
N PRO A 109 -4.22 4.64 -20.09
CA PRO A 109 -3.20 5.67 -19.96
C PRO A 109 -2.84 5.82 -18.47
N SER A 110 -1.55 6.02 -18.19
CA SER A 110 -0.97 6.12 -16.84
C SER A 110 -1.64 7.14 -15.92
N ASP A 111 -2.50 7.98 -16.49
CA ASP A 111 -3.05 9.20 -15.91
C ASP A 111 -4.58 9.12 -15.71
N SER A 112 -5.23 8.02 -16.09
CA SER A 112 -6.66 7.79 -15.85
C SER A 112 -6.92 7.29 -14.41
N SER A 113 -6.38 8.04 -13.45
CA SER A 113 -6.69 7.90 -12.02
C SER A 113 -7.90 8.75 -11.62
N ASP A 114 -8.90 8.85 -12.49
CA ASP A 114 -10.03 9.77 -12.30
C ASP A 114 -11.12 9.20 -11.38
N SER A 115 -11.00 7.94 -10.94
CA SER A 115 -11.82 7.43 -9.84
C SER A 115 -11.11 7.70 -8.51
N PRO A 116 -11.62 8.59 -7.64
CA PRO A 116 -11.06 8.83 -6.31
C PRO A 116 -11.09 7.57 -5.43
N ASP A 117 -11.93 6.57 -5.75
CA ASP A 117 -12.00 5.28 -5.06
C ASP A 117 -10.89 4.30 -5.43
N ALA A 118 -10.18 4.54 -6.54
CA ALA A 118 -9.11 3.66 -7.01
C ALA A 118 -7.78 3.86 -6.26
N GLN A 119 -7.66 4.91 -5.45
CA GLN A 119 -6.46 5.22 -4.67
C GLN A 119 -6.71 5.15 -3.18
N ILE A 120 -5.74 4.63 -2.44
CA ILE A 120 -5.78 4.70 -0.99
C ILE A 120 -5.33 6.11 -0.60
N THR A 121 -6.21 6.87 0.04
CA THR A 121 -5.82 8.16 0.61
C THR A 121 -4.76 7.93 1.68
N LEU A 122 -3.56 8.49 1.53
CA LEU A 122 -2.51 8.37 2.54
C LEU A 122 -2.51 9.59 3.47
N LEU A 123 -3.25 9.50 4.58
CA LEU A 123 -3.27 10.54 5.63
C LEU A 123 -1.90 10.75 6.29
N SER A 124 -1.02 9.75 6.21
CA SER A 124 0.35 9.79 6.74
C SER A 124 1.23 10.88 6.13
N GLY A 125 0.85 11.44 4.96
CA GLY A 125 1.61 12.49 4.29
C GLY A 125 1.35 13.91 4.82
N VAL A 126 0.30 14.12 5.61
CA VAL A 126 -0.18 15.46 5.98
C VAL A 126 0.66 16.08 7.10
N CYS A 127 0.82 15.39 8.22
CA CYS A 127 1.65 15.85 9.33
C CYS A 127 2.26 14.67 10.09
N ARG A 128 3.30 14.96 10.90
CA ARG A 128 3.98 13.91 11.69
C ARG A 128 3.02 13.20 12.65
N GLN A 129 2.12 13.93 13.30
CA GLN A 129 1.14 13.35 14.23
C GLN A 129 0.25 12.31 13.53
N LEU A 130 -0.31 12.64 12.37
CA LEU A 130 -1.10 11.69 11.58
C LEU A 130 -0.25 10.54 11.05
N TYR A 131 1.02 10.76 10.72
CA TYR A 131 1.94 9.68 10.34
C TYR A 131 2.05 8.62 11.44
N HIS A 132 2.27 9.02 12.69
CA HIS A 132 2.38 8.05 13.80
C HIS A 132 1.11 7.22 13.99
N GLU A 133 -0.07 7.85 13.79
CA GLU A 133 -1.35 7.18 13.98
C GLU A 133 -1.74 6.29 12.80
N THR A 134 -1.42 6.71 11.57
CA THR A 134 -2.01 6.11 10.36
C THR A 134 -1.05 5.28 9.52
N ALA A 135 0.28 5.39 9.70
CA ALA A 135 1.24 4.83 8.76
C ALA A 135 1.26 3.30 8.66
N LEU A 136 0.67 2.58 9.63
CA LEU A 136 0.52 1.12 9.60
C LEU A 136 -0.91 0.67 9.31
N LEU A 137 -1.91 1.56 9.41
CA LEU A 137 -3.32 1.21 9.29
C LEU A 137 -3.66 0.62 7.91
N PRO A 138 -3.14 1.14 6.77
CA PRO A 138 -3.38 0.52 5.47
C PRO A 138 -2.92 -0.94 5.40
N GLN A 139 -1.88 -1.32 6.13
CA GLN A 139 -1.40 -2.71 6.20
C GLN A 139 -2.24 -3.56 7.16
N GLN A 140 -2.67 -2.98 8.29
CA GLN A 140 -3.45 -3.69 9.30
C GLN A 140 -4.91 -3.92 8.91
N MET A 141 -5.52 -2.96 8.23
CA MET A 141 -6.97 -2.92 8.00
C MET A 141 -7.38 -3.41 6.61
N ASN A 142 -6.43 -3.51 5.67
CA ASN A 142 -6.71 -4.01 4.33
C ASN A 142 -6.14 -5.39 4.11
N THR A 143 -6.77 -6.07 3.17
CA THR A 143 -6.30 -7.36 2.68
C THR A 143 -5.30 -7.14 1.56
N TRP A 144 -4.16 -7.82 1.59
CA TRP A 144 -3.14 -7.67 0.56
C TRP A 144 -3.16 -8.84 -0.41
N SER A 145 -2.87 -8.57 -1.68
CA SER A 145 -2.69 -9.60 -2.70
C SER A 145 -1.65 -9.17 -3.71
N PHE A 146 -1.05 -10.15 -4.38
CA PHE A 146 -0.02 -9.92 -5.39
C PHE A 146 -0.39 -10.68 -6.66
N GLU A 147 -0.06 -10.09 -7.81
CA GLU A 147 -0.34 -10.70 -9.12
C GLU A 147 0.26 -12.10 -9.23
N THR A 148 1.53 -12.24 -8.82
CA THR A 148 2.25 -13.51 -8.75
C THR A 148 3.18 -13.52 -7.53
N MET A 149 3.61 -14.73 -7.13
CA MET A 149 4.63 -14.89 -6.09
C MET A 149 5.94 -14.17 -6.43
N HIS A 150 6.34 -14.15 -7.70
CA HIS A 150 7.53 -13.44 -8.17
C HIS A 150 7.43 -11.91 -7.96
N VAL A 151 6.25 -11.34 -8.20
CA VAL A 151 5.97 -9.91 -7.95
C VAL A 151 6.06 -9.63 -6.45
N MET A 152 5.50 -10.48 -5.61
CA MET A 152 5.59 -10.36 -4.14
C MET A 152 7.03 -10.41 -3.65
N GLU A 153 7.80 -11.42 -4.06
CA GLU A 153 9.21 -11.57 -3.67
C GLU A 153 10.04 -10.37 -4.13
N ARG A 154 9.84 -9.91 -5.36
CA ARG A 154 10.55 -8.73 -5.86
C ARG A 154 10.17 -7.47 -5.07
N TYR A 155 8.88 -7.28 -4.77
CA TYR A 155 8.38 -6.12 -4.04
C TYR A 155 8.92 -6.05 -2.62
N ILE A 156 8.90 -7.20 -1.92
CA ILE A 156 9.26 -7.30 -0.50
C ILE A 156 10.76 -7.47 -0.30
N LEU A 157 11.39 -8.40 -1.01
CA LEU A 157 12.77 -8.82 -0.75
C LEU A 157 13.77 -8.02 -1.58
N LYS A 158 13.54 -7.89 -2.89
CA LYS A 158 14.52 -7.25 -3.79
C LYS A 158 14.47 -5.73 -3.71
N GLU A 159 13.27 -5.15 -3.79
CA GLU A 159 13.11 -3.69 -3.81
C GLU A 159 12.77 -3.09 -2.43
N ASN A 160 12.49 -3.94 -1.43
CA ASN A 160 12.18 -3.53 -0.05
C ASN A 160 11.17 -2.38 0.02
N ARG A 161 10.09 -2.49 -0.77
CA ARG A 161 9.04 -1.46 -0.87
C ARG A 161 8.06 -1.49 0.30
N MET A 162 8.11 -2.55 1.11
CA MET A 162 7.37 -2.69 2.36
C MET A 162 8.35 -2.96 3.52
N PRO A 163 8.67 -1.94 4.33
CA PRO A 163 9.52 -2.08 5.51
C PRO A 163 9.02 -3.14 6.49
N LEU A 164 9.89 -3.61 7.38
CA LEU A 164 9.57 -4.68 8.33
C LEU A 164 8.32 -4.40 9.18
N MET A 165 8.15 -3.19 9.70
CA MET A 165 6.98 -2.82 10.51
C MET A 165 5.68 -2.90 9.70
N GLN A 166 5.71 -2.44 8.44
CA GLN A 166 4.57 -2.56 7.53
C GLN A 166 4.26 -4.02 7.19
N ARG A 167 5.29 -4.86 6.99
CA ARG A 167 5.08 -6.30 6.74
C ARG A 167 4.45 -7.03 7.92
N ARG A 168 4.91 -6.72 9.14
CA ARG A 168 4.33 -7.24 10.38
C ARG A 168 2.93 -6.74 10.66
N ALA A 169 2.58 -5.57 10.12
CA ALA A 169 1.24 -5.04 10.19
C ALA A 169 0.26 -5.76 9.26
N VAL A 170 0.71 -6.46 8.20
CA VAL A 170 -0.18 -7.21 7.31
C VAL A 170 -0.78 -8.41 8.02
N GLN A 171 -2.10 -8.40 8.20
CA GLN A 171 -2.84 -9.49 8.88
C GLN A 171 -3.42 -10.52 7.91
N THR A 172 -3.84 -10.08 6.73
CA THR A 172 -4.56 -10.94 5.77
C THR A 172 -3.90 -10.86 4.39
N LEU A 173 -3.56 -12.02 3.83
CA LEU A 173 -2.95 -12.14 2.52
C LEU A 173 -3.76 -13.07 1.61
N TYR A 174 -4.17 -12.58 0.44
CA TYR A 174 -4.73 -13.39 -0.64
C TYR A 174 -3.62 -13.86 -1.57
N CYS A 175 -3.55 -15.17 -1.77
CA CYS A 175 -2.57 -15.81 -2.64
C CYS A 175 -3.26 -16.67 -3.69
N LYS A 176 -2.72 -16.64 -4.91
CA LYS A 176 -3.12 -17.56 -5.97
C LYS A 176 -2.54 -18.96 -5.72
N ASP A 177 -1.28 -18.99 -5.36
CA ASP A 177 -0.52 -20.22 -5.11
C ASP A 177 -0.16 -20.35 -3.63
N ARG A 178 0.20 -21.56 -3.20
CA ARG A 178 0.64 -21.83 -1.83
C ARG A 178 1.87 -20.99 -1.47
N LEU A 179 1.75 -20.20 -0.39
CA LEU A 179 2.84 -19.37 0.11
C LEU A 179 3.97 -20.24 0.71
N PRO A 180 5.24 -20.06 0.30
CA PRO A 180 6.36 -20.74 0.93
C PRO A 180 6.56 -20.28 2.38
N LYS A 181 6.86 -21.20 3.29
CA LYS A 181 7.08 -20.92 4.73
C LYS A 181 8.14 -19.83 4.98
N VAL A 182 9.15 -19.74 4.11
CA VAL A 182 10.20 -18.71 4.21
C VAL A 182 9.62 -17.31 4.02
N LEU A 183 8.69 -17.16 3.08
CA LEU A 183 8.06 -15.88 2.77
C LEU A 183 6.97 -15.53 3.78
N GLU A 184 6.22 -16.53 4.27
CA GLU A 184 5.28 -16.40 5.40
C GLU A 184 5.96 -15.81 6.64
N LYS A 185 7.12 -16.36 7.02
CA LYS A 185 7.95 -15.85 8.14
C LYS A 185 8.42 -14.40 7.95
N LYS A 186 8.48 -13.88 6.72
CA LYS A 186 8.89 -12.48 6.47
C LYS A 186 7.79 -11.47 6.78
N PHE A 187 6.53 -11.88 6.74
CA PHE A 187 5.44 -11.03 7.21
C PHE A 187 5.38 -11.05 8.72
N GLY A 188 5.39 -12.23 9.36
CA GLY A 188 5.51 -12.37 10.82
C GLY A 188 4.32 -11.85 11.64
N GLY A 189 3.29 -11.29 11.02
CA GLY A 189 2.03 -10.86 11.65
C GLY A 189 0.78 -11.30 10.90
N LEU A 190 0.93 -12.25 9.96
CA LEU A 190 -0.20 -12.84 9.25
C LEU A 190 -1.05 -13.65 10.23
N LYS A 191 -2.36 -13.40 10.21
CA LYS A 191 -3.38 -14.18 10.92
C LYS A 191 -4.15 -15.08 9.97
N ALA A 192 -4.28 -14.66 8.71
CA ALA A 192 -5.06 -15.34 7.70
C ALA A 192 -4.38 -15.31 6.33
N ILE A 193 -4.35 -16.47 5.68
CA ILE A 193 -3.96 -16.60 4.28
C ILE A 193 -5.15 -17.19 3.53
N ILE A 194 -5.62 -16.49 2.52
CA ILE A 194 -6.78 -16.91 1.72
C ILE A 194 -6.27 -17.38 0.36
N TRP A 195 -6.56 -18.64 0.06
CA TRP A 195 -6.10 -19.28 -1.18
C TRP A 195 -7.25 -19.36 -2.16
N LYS A 196 -6.93 -19.13 -3.43
CA LYS A 196 -7.85 -19.42 -4.53
C LYS A 196 -7.64 -20.88 -4.96
N ASP A 197 -8.45 -21.80 -4.44
CA ASP A 197 -8.61 -23.12 -5.06
C ASP A 197 -9.60 -22.99 -6.23
N ASP A 198 -9.47 -23.83 -7.25
CA ASP A 198 -10.11 -23.72 -8.58
C ASP A 198 -11.64 -23.45 -8.60
N LEU A 199 -12.35 -23.58 -7.47
CA LEU A 199 -13.77 -23.25 -7.32
C LEU A 199 -14.14 -22.49 -6.03
N ALA A 200 -13.22 -22.25 -5.08
CA ALA A 200 -13.55 -21.63 -3.79
C ALA A 200 -12.35 -20.97 -3.09
N PHE A 201 -12.63 -19.89 -2.34
CA PHE A 201 -11.65 -19.28 -1.43
C PHE A 201 -11.59 -20.05 -0.12
N LYS A 202 -10.43 -20.63 0.21
CA LYS A 202 -10.21 -21.28 1.51
C LYS A 202 -9.44 -20.35 2.44
N LEU A 203 -9.99 -20.10 3.62
CA LEU A 203 -9.31 -19.42 4.71
C LEU A 203 -8.42 -20.44 5.43
N ILE A 204 -7.11 -20.22 5.40
CA ILE A 204 -6.15 -20.94 6.23
C ILE A 204 -5.66 -19.94 7.28
N ALA A 205 -5.96 -20.21 8.55
CA ALA A 205 -5.39 -19.43 9.63
C ALA A 205 -3.88 -19.68 9.68
N ALA A 206 -3.08 -18.61 9.62
CA ALA A 206 -1.66 -18.70 9.95
C ALA A 206 -1.58 -18.67 11.48
N LEU A 207 -1.14 -19.78 12.07
CA LEU A 207 -0.97 -19.98 13.50
C LEU A 207 0.27 -19.25 14.03
#